data_AF-A0AAD4LWJ5-F1
#
_entry.id   AF-A0AAD4LWJ5-F1
#
_cell.length_a   1.000
_cell.length_b   1.000
_cell.length_c   1.000
_cell.angle_alpha   90.00
_cell.angle_beta   90.00
_cell.angle_gamma   90.00
#
_symmetry.space_group_name_H-M   'P 1'
#
loop_
_entity.id
_entity.type
_entity.pdbx_description
1 polymer ?
#
loop_
_entity_poly.entity_id
_entity_poly.type
_entity_poly.pdbx_seq_one_letter_code
_entity_poly.pdbx_strand_id
1 'polypeptide(L)'
;EQVVPYTNKTFHWAAIEWLVASDQPIQALKHPKFKEMINIAAHATNGVKVPGRKLMRAEIIQTFKDHLTKLKAWLNVSTCLR
;
A
#
# COMPACT_ATOMS: atom_id res chain seq x y z
N GLU A 1 -15.48 -13.56 -12.83
CA GLU A 1 -15.81 -12.41 -11.97
C GLU A 1 -16.57 -11.39 -12.79
N GLN A 2 -17.67 -10.84 -12.25
CA GLN A 2 -18.42 -9.78 -12.93
C GLN A 2 -17.72 -8.45 -12.59
N VAL A 3 -17.20 -7.76 -13.60
CA VAL A 3 -16.57 -6.45 -13.40
C VAL A 3 -17.68 -5.44 -13.15
N VAL A 4 -17.83 -4.99 -11.89
CA VAL A 4 -18.75 -3.89 -11.57
C VAL A 4 -18.16 -2.60 -12.14
N PRO A 5 -18.85 -1.90 -13.06
CA PRO A 5 -18.35 -0.65 -13.61
C PRO A 5 -18.13 0.40 -12.52
N TYR A 6 -17.05 1.16 -12.64
CA TYR A 6 -16.79 2.26 -11.72
C TYR A 6 -17.86 3.36 -11.89
N THR A 7 -18.45 3.77 -10.77
CA THR A 7 -19.15 5.05 -10.64
C THR A 7 -18.79 5.66 -9.29
N ASN A 8 -18.85 6.98 -9.15
CA ASN A 8 -18.59 7.63 -7.86
C ASN A 8 -19.52 7.09 -6.76
N LYS A 9 -20.77 6.76 -7.10
CA LYS A 9 -21.74 6.22 -6.14
C LYS A 9 -21.39 4.79 -5.71
N THR A 10 -21.03 3.91 -6.64
CA THR A 10 -20.66 2.52 -6.31
C THR A 10 -19.36 2.47 -5.53
N PHE A 11 -18.37 3.28 -5.91
CA PHE A 11 -17.12 3.39 -5.15
C PHE A 11 -17.34 3.93 -3.74
N HIS A 12 -18.17 4.96 -3.58
CA HIS A 12 -18.50 5.52 -2.26
C HIS A 12 -19.08 4.45 -1.33
N TRP A 13 -20.06 3.67 -1.80
CA TRP A 13 -20.65 2.60 -1.01
C TRP A 13 -19.65 1.50 -0.66
N ALA A 14 -18.86 1.03 -1.63
CA ALA A 14 -17.83 0.04 -1.39
C ALA A 14 -16.78 0.53 -0.36
N ALA A 15 -16.43 1.81 -0.38
CA ALA A 15 -15.52 2.40 0.60
C ALA A 15 -16.12 2.44 2.02
N ILE A 16 -17.42 2.77 2.16
CA ILE A 16 -18.12 2.71 3.46
C ILE A 16 -18.13 1.27 3.99
N GLU A 17 -18.53 0.30 3.16
CA GLU A 17 -18.59 -1.11 3.55
C GLU A 17 -17.20 -1.61 3.99
N TRP A 18 -16.16 -1.28 3.24
CA TRP A 18 -14.79 -1.63 3.60
C TRP A 18 -14.37 -1.03 4.94
N LEU A 19 -14.66 0.26 5.19
CA LEU A 19 -14.32 0.91 6.47
C LEU A 19 -14.99 0.22 7.66
N VAL A 20 -16.29 -0.08 7.56
CA VAL A 20 -17.06 -0.73 8.63
C VAL A 20 -16.59 -2.17 8.85
N ALA A 21 -16.44 -2.95 7.77
CA ALA A 21 -16.10 -4.36 7.87
C ALA A 21 -14.67 -4.61 8.40
N SER A 22 -13.76 -3.66 8.22
CA SER A 22 -12.36 -3.77 8.64
C SER A 22 -11.98 -2.85 9.81
N ASP A 23 -12.97 -2.22 10.44
CA ASP A 23 -12.82 -1.30 11.57
C ASP A 23 -11.74 -0.22 11.31
N GLN A 24 -11.77 0.36 10.11
CA GLN A 24 -10.79 1.35 9.70
C GLN A 24 -11.26 2.75 10.06
N PRO A 25 -10.34 3.64 10.48
CA PRO A 25 -10.71 5.01 10.76
C PRO A 25 -11.05 5.74 9.45
N ILE A 26 -12.04 6.63 9.48
CA ILE A 26 -12.49 7.42 8.30
C ILE A 26 -11.31 8.17 7.64
N GLN A 27 -10.31 8.57 8.43
CA GLN A 27 -9.11 9.24 7.94
C GLN A 27 -8.27 8.39 6.96
N ALA A 28 -8.44 7.06 6.95
CA ALA A 28 -7.73 6.17 6.03
C ALA A 28 -7.97 6.56 4.56
N LEU A 29 -9.18 7.00 4.21
CA LEU A 29 -9.52 7.46 2.85
C LEU A 29 -8.80 8.76 2.45
N LYS A 30 -8.35 9.55 3.43
CA LYS A 30 -7.59 10.79 3.19
C LYS A 30 -6.11 10.53 2.97
N HIS A 31 -5.60 9.36 3.35
CA HIS A 31 -4.18 9.06 3.29
C HIS A 31 -3.67 9.03 1.84
N PRO A 32 -2.59 9.76 1.48
CA PRO A 32 -2.09 9.79 0.11
C PRO A 32 -1.77 8.40 -0.46
N LYS A 33 -1.19 7.51 0.35
CA LYS A 33 -0.89 6.12 -0.09
C LYS A 33 -2.13 5.28 -0.38
N PHE A 34 -3.27 5.57 0.26
CA PHE A 34 -4.52 4.91 -0.08
C PHE A 34 -4.97 5.31 -1.50
N LYS A 35 -4.96 6.62 -1.81
CA LYS A 35 -5.29 7.13 -3.15
C LYS A 35 -4.34 6.60 -4.23
N GLU A 36 -3.04 6.55 -3.92
CA GLU A 36 -2.02 5.99 -4.81
C GLU A 36 -2.29 4.51 -5.12
N MET A 37 -2.63 3.71 -4.11
CA MET A 37 -2.98 2.30 -4.28
C MET A 37 -4.22 2.12 -5.17
N ILE A 38 -5.26 2.92 -4.98
CA ILE A 38 -6.47 2.90 -5.83
C ILE A 38 -6.13 3.28 -7.27
N ASN A 39 -5.31 4.32 -7.49
CA ASN A 39 -4.90 4.72 -8.82
C ASN A 39 -4.14 3.60 -9.54
N ILE A 40 -3.22 2.91 -8.85
CA ILE A 40 -2.50 1.74 -9.40
C ILE A 40 -3.50 0.63 -9.76
N ALA A 41 -4.41 0.30 -8.84
CA ALA A 41 -5.42 -0.73 -9.04
C ALA A 41 -6.35 -0.44 -10.23
N ALA A 42 -6.74 0.83 -10.43
CA ALA A 42 -7.62 1.24 -11.53
C ALA A 42 -7.02 1.02 -12.92
N HIS A 43 -5.68 0.95 -13.04
CA HIS A 43 -4.98 0.67 -14.29
C HIS A 43 -4.74 -0.83 -14.52
N ALA A 44 -5.14 -1.70 -13.58
CA ALA A 44 -4.93 -3.14 -13.72
C ALA A 44 -5.92 -3.74 -14.73
N THR A 45 -5.39 -4.32 -15.81
CA THR A 45 -6.20 -4.98 -16.86
C THR A 45 -6.66 -6.38 -16.47
N ASN A 46 -5.95 -7.03 -15.54
CA ASN A 46 -6.18 -8.43 -15.14
C ASN A 46 -6.59 -8.54 -13.66
N GLY A 47 -7.23 -7.50 -13.12
CA GLY A 47 -7.55 -7.40 -11.70
C GLY A 47 -6.31 -7.20 -10.81
N VAL A 48 -6.55 -7.10 -9.50
CA VAL A 48 -5.49 -6.87 -8.50
C VAL A 48 -5.25 -8.14 -7.70
N LYS A 49 -3.99 -8.58 -7.64
CA LYS A 49 -3.56 -9.70 -6.78
C LYS A 49 -3.03 -9.16 -5.47
N VAL A 50 -3.77 -9.38 -4.39
CA VAL A 50 -3.35 -8.98 -3.05
C VAL A 50 -2.57 -10.13 -2.41
N PRO A 51 -1.27 -9.95 -2.07
CA PRO A 51 -0.47 -11.01 -1.48
C PRO A 51 -0.98 -11.44 -0.10
N GLY A 52 -0.78 -12.70 0.26
CA GLY A 52 -1.22 -13.22 1.56
C GLY A 52 -0.47 -12.59 2.74
N ARG A 53 -1.09 -12.62 3.93
CA ARG A 53 -0.54 -12.02 5.18
C ARG A 53 0.91 -12.38 5.47
N LYS A 54 1.30 -13.65 5.28
CA LYS A 54 2.66 -14.12 5.56
C LYS A 54 3.68 -13.46 4.63
N LEU A 55 3.35 -13.35 3.35
CA LEU A 55 4.21 -12.74 2.35
C LEU A 55 4.31 -11.24 2.59
N MET A 56 3.18 -10.53 2.76
CA MET A 56 3.19 -9.09 3.08
C MET A 56 4.04 -8.78 4.31
N ARG A 57 3.93 -9.58 5.38
CA ARG A 57 4.74 -9.37 6.59
C ARG A 57 6.23 -9.52 6.31
N ALA A 58 6.61 -10.52 5.52
CA ALA A 58 8.01 -10.72 5.14
C ALA A 58 8.53 -9.55 4.30
N GLU A 59 7.75 -9.08 3.33
CA GLU A 59 8.10 -7.94 2.46
C GLU A 59 8.26 -6.63 3.25
N ILE A 60 7.38 -6.37 4.22
CA ILE A 60 7.51 -5.21 5.11
C ILE A 60 8.83 -5.28 5.88
N ILE A 61 9.10 -6.41 6.56
CA ILE A 61 10.34 -6.59 7.32
C ILE A 61 11.56 -6.43 6.42
N GLN A 62 11.52 -6.97 5.20
CA GLN A 62 12.62 -6.86 4.26
C GLN A 62 12.84 -5.40 3.82
N THR A 63 11.77 -4.67 3.52
CA THR A 63 11.85 -3.25 3.16
C THR A 63 12.55 -2.42 4.25
N PHE A 64 12.24 -2.68 5.52
CA PHE A 64 12.94 -2.03 6.65
C PHE A 64 14.41 -2.44 6.72
N LYS A 65 14.74 -3.72 6.57
CA LYS A 65 16.13 -4.20 6.58
C LYS A 65 16.96 -3.55 5.47
N ASP A 66 16.40 -3.44 4.27
CA ASP A 66 17.07 -2.84 3.11
C ASP A 66 17.33 -1.36 3.35
N HIS A 67 16.35 -0.63 3.91
CA HIS A 67 16.52 0.77 4.27
C HIS A 67 17.63 0.94 5.30
N LEU A 68 17.62 0.17 6.39
CA LEU A 68 18.66 0.24 7.42
C LEU A 68 20.05 -0.12 6.88
N THR A 69 20.14 -1.08 5.96
CA THR A 69 21.40 -1.45 5.31
C THR A 69 21.94 -0.33 4.43
N LYS A 70 21.09 0.30 3.61
CA LYS A 70 21.46 1.46 2.80
C LYS A 70 21.91 2.64 3.67
N LEU A 71 21.18 2.90 4.75
CA LEU A 71 21.51 3.97 5.70
C LEU A 71 22.89 3.72 6.36
N LYS A 72 23.15 2.49 6.82
CA LYS A 72 24.45 2.10 7.39
C LYS A 72 25.59 2.30 6.39
N ALA A 73 25.40 1.87 5.14
CA ALA A 73 26.41 2.06 4.10
C ALA A 73 26.70 3.55 3.86
N TRP A 74 25.66 4.38 3.78
CA TRP A 74 25.81 5.81 3.58
C TRP A 74 26.59 6.49 4.73
N LEU A 75 26.23 6.18 5.98
CA LEU A 75 26.90 6.75 7.15
C LEU A 75 28.37 6.29 7.29
N ASN A 76 28.68 5.04 6.92
CA ASN A 76 30.05 4.51 6.97
C ASN A 76 30.96 5.05 5.85
N VAL A 77 30.39 5.49 4.72
CA VAL A 77 31.17 6.17 3.67
C VAL A 77 31.57 7.57 4.15
N SER A 78 30.69 8.26 4.91
CA SER A 78 31.00 9.58 5.49
C SER A 78 32.13 9.56 6.52
N THR A 79 32.42 8.41 7.13
CA THR A 79 33.56 8.26 8.08
C THR A 79 34.92 8.15 7.41
N CYS A 80 35.00 8.03 6.08
CA CYS A 80 36.27 7.92 5.33
C CYS A 80 36.80 9.26 4.79
N LEU A 81 36.14 10.39 5.10
CA LEU A 81 36.58 11.76 4.76
C LEU A 81 37.25 12.49 5.94
N ARG A 82 37.92 11.76 6.85
CA ARG A 82 38.81 12.33 7.86
C ARG A 82 40.24 11.86 7.64
#